data_AF-A0A553JUF0-F1
#
_entry.id   AF-A0A553JUF0-F1
#
_cell.length_a   1.000
_cell.length_b   1.000
_cell.length_c   1.000
_cell.angle_alpha   90.00
_cell.angle_beta   90.00
_cell.angle_gamma   90.00
#
_symmetry.space_group_name_H-M   'P 1'
#
loop_
_entity.id
_entity.type
_entity.pdbx_description
1 polymer ?
#
loop_
_entity_poly.entity_id
_entity_poly.type
_entity_poly.pdbx_seq_one_letter_code
_entity_poly.pdbx_strand_id
1 'polypeptide(L)' 'MLRFVLYDDKDRVVDVYHSREMFDELEGFDKQVEYLELENGNHYLEIEQNRLDTLNAFDKFLSQHLK' A
#
# COMPACT_ATOMS: atom_id res chain seq x y z
N MET A 1 14.54 8.06 2.81
CA MET A 1 13.14 8.26 3.21
C MET A 1 12.39 7.04 2.74
N LEU A 2 11.85 6.25 3.67
CA LEU A 2 11.04 5.08 3.34
C LEU A 2 9.73 5.59 2.71
N ARG A 3 9.24 4.89 1.68
CA ARG A 3 8.00 5.17 0.97
C ARG A 3 7.02 4.01 1.21
N PHE A 4 5.73 4.28 1.12
CA PHE A 4 4.69 3.27 1.37
C PHE A 4 3.66 3.29 0.24
N VAL A 5 3.33 2.12 -0.29
CA VAL A 5 2.31 1.92 -1.33
C VAL A 5 1.33 0.87 -0.82
N LEU A 6 0.02 1.18 -0.90
CA LEU A 6 -1.06 0.31 -0.44
C LEU A 6 -2.13 0.23 -1.50
N TYR A 7 -2.56 -0.99 -1.84
CA TYR A 7 -3.62 -1.17 -2.83
C TYR A 7 -4.47 -2.41 -2.64
N ASP A 8 -5.66 -2.38 -3.22
CA ASP A 8 -6.66 -3.44 -3.22
C ASP A 8 -6.63 -4.21 -4.56
N ASP A 9 -6.49 -5.54 -4.53
CA ASP A 9 -6.22 -6.36 -5.73
C ASP A 9 -7.45 -6.58 -6.66
N LYS A 10 -8.65 -6.17 -6.21
CA LYS A 10 -9.89 -6.19 -6.99
C LYS A 10 -10.52 -4.80 -7.09
N ASP A 11 -9.75 -3.75 -6.90
CA ASP A 11 -10.20 -2.38 -7.20
C ASP A 11 -10.59 -2.26 -8.69
N ARG A 12 -11.79 -1.73 -8.94
CA ARG A 12 -12.37 -1.53 -10.28
C ARG A 12 -12.48 -0.06 -10.68
N VAL A 13 -12.17 0.85 -9.76
CA VAL A 13 -12.13 2.29 -9.99
C VAL A 13 -10.75 2.66 -10.51
N VAL A 14 -9.72 2.12 -9.87
CA VAL A 14 -8.33 2.29 -10.30
C VAL A 14 -7.66 0.92 -10.21
N ASP A 15 -7.04 0.49 -11.30
CA ASP A 15 -6.48 -0.86 -11.41
C ASP A 15 -5.20 -0.99 -10.56
N VAL A 16 -5.04 -2.13 -9.89
CA VAL A 16 -3.86 -2.48 -9.07
C VAL A 16 -2.54 -2.37 -9.85
N TYR A 17 -2.58 -2.51 -11.18
CA TYR A 17 -1.45 -2.30 -12.08
C TYR A 17 -0.68 -1.01 -11.79
N HIS A 18 -1.37 0.12 -11.56
CA HIS A 18 -0.71 1.40 -11.33
C HIS A 18 0.19 1.41 -10.09
N SER A 19 -0.22 0.71 -9.04
CA SER A 19 0.55 0.62 -7.80
C SER A 19 1.70 -0.36 -7.89
N ARG A 20 1.51 -1.47 -8.62
CA ARG A 20 2.59 -2.42 -8.93
C ARG A 20 3.68 -1.77 -9.75
N GLU A 21 3.33 -1.06 -10.83
CA GLU A 21 4.32 -0.32 -11.63
C GLU A 21 5.05 0.74 -10.81
N MET A 22 4.34 1.48 -9.95
CA MET A 22 4.98 2.46 -9.08
C MET A 22 5.95 1.81 -8.10
N PHE A 23 5.59 0.65 -7.53
CA PHE A 23 6.47 -0.09 -6.64
C PHE A 23 7.72 -0.59 -7.37
N ASP A 24 7.55 -1.23 -8.53
CA ASP A 24 8.63 -1.76 -9.35
C ASP A 24 9.63 -0.67 -9.77
N GLU A 25 9.13 0.50 -10.19
CA GLU A 25 9.98 1.66 -10.52
C GLU A 25 10.73 2.19 -9.29
N LEU A 26 10.07 2.28 -8.13
CA LEU A 26 10.71 2.74 -6.89
C LEU A 26 11.81 1.77 -6.42
N GLU A 27 11.56 0.47 -6.49
CA GLU A 27 12.57 -0.55 -6.22
C GLU A 27 13.73 -0.46 -7.21
N GLY A 28 13.44 -0.30 -8.52
CA GLY A 28 14.45 -0.13 -9.57
C GLY A 28 15.35 1.09 -9.37
N PHE A 29 14.88 2.13 -8.66
CA PHE A 29 15.66 3.31 -8.29
C PHE A 29 16.31 3.24 -6.90
N ASP A 30 16.44 2.04 -6.32
CA ASP A 30 17.01 1.78 -4.99
C ASP A 30 16.35 2.64 -3.89
N LYS A 31 15.05 2.92 -4.03
CA LYS A 31 14.31 3.62 -2.98
C LYS A 31 13.90 2.59 -1.93
N GLN A 32 14.06 2.95 -0.66
CA GLN A 32 13.44 2.18 0.41
C GLN A 32 11.93 2.35 0.31
N VAL A 33 11.22 1.30 -0.07
CA VAL A 33 9.76 1.29 -0.22
C VAL A 33 9.18 0.01 0.39
N GLU A 34 8.03 0.14 1.04
CA GLU A 34 7.21 -0.99 1.49
C GLU A 34 5.92 -1.05 0.64
N TYR A 35 5.53 -2.27 0.26
CA TYR A 35 4.32 -2.56 -0.51
C TYR A 35 3.36 -3.43 0.29
N LEU A 36 2.10 -3.01 0.34
CA LEU A 36 0.99 -3.76 0.93
C LEU A 36 -0.12 -3.93 -0.12
N GLU A 37 -0.34 -5.16 -0.57
CA GLU A 37 -1.49 -5.50 -1.41
C GLU A 37 -2.54 -6.24 -0.57
N LEU A 38 -3.78 -5.76 -0.64
CA LEU A 38 -4.91 -6.23 0.14
C LEU A 38 -5.71 -7.24 -0.68
N GLU A 39 -5.68 -8.50 -0.24
CA GLU A 39 -6.34 -9.61 -0.93
C GLU A 39 -7.87 -9.46 -0.90
N ASN A 40 -8.50 -9.71 -2.05
CA ASN A 40 -9.93 -9.52 -2.30
C ASN A 40 -10.43 -8.10 -1.98
N GLY A 41 -9.50 -7.16 -1.92
CA GLY A 41 -9.75 -5.77 -1.59
C GLY A 41 -10.53 -5.05 -2.67
N ASN A 42 -11.25 -3.99 -2.30
CA ASN A 42 -11.89 -3.09 -3.26
C ASN A 42 -11.65 -1.64 -2.86
N HIS A 43 -12.06 -0.70 -3.71
CA HIS A 43 -11.86 0.74 -3.52
C HIS A 43 -12.42 1.32 -2.21
N TYR A 44 -13.26 0.56 -1.49
CA TYR A 44 -13.98 1.01 -0.32
C TYR A 44 -13.51 0.35 0.98
N LEU A 45 -12.47 -0.49 0.94
CA LEU A 45 -11.94 -1.21 2.11
C LEU A 45 -13.03 -1.93 2.92
N GLU A 46 -13.93 -2.65 2.24
CA GLU A 46 -15.11 -3.27 2.87
C GLU A 46 -14.74 -4.43 3.82
N ILE A 47 -13.60 -5.08 3.59
CA ILE A 47 -13.10 -6.18 4.42
C ILE A 47 -12.46 -5.63 5.70
N GLU A 48 -12.91 -6.10 6.85
CA GLU A 48 -12.41 -5.64 8.16
C GLU A 48 -10.91 -5.87 8.33
N GLN A 49 -10.43 -7.06 7.96
CA GLN A 49 -9.01 -7.38 8.05
C GLN A 49 -8.17 -6.40 7.24
N ASN A 50 -8.58 -6.11 5.99
CA ASN A 50 -7.88 -5.17 5.12
C ASN A 50 -7.82 -3.74 5.73
N ARG A 51 -8.88 -3.32 6.45
CA ARG A 51 -8.85 -2.05 7.20
C ARG A 51 -7.84 -2.07 8.34
N LEU A 52 -7.80 -3.16 9.12
CA LEU A 52 -6.84 -3.29 10.22
C LEU A 52 -5.40 -3.30 9.71
N ASP A 53 -5.14 -4.04 8.63
CA ASP A 53 -3.81 -4.11 8.00
C ASP A 53 -3.37 -2.74 7.48
N THR A 54 -4.29 -2.00 6.83
CA THR A 54 -4.07 -0.62 6.39
C THR A 54 -3.70 0.31 7.55
N LEU A 55 -4.48 0.30 8.63
CA LEU A 55 -4.26 1.18 9.78
C LEU A 55 -2.95 0.86 10.49
N ASN A 56 -2.60 -0.42 10.64
CA ASN A 56 -1.33 -0.84 11.23
C ASN A 56 -0.13 -0.39 10.38
N ALA A 57 -0.25 -0.48 9.05
CA ALA A 57 0.80 -0.02 8.15
C ALA A 57 1.00 1.50 8.23
N PHE A 58 -0.08 2.28 8.33
CA PHE A 58 0.01 3.71 8.58
C PHE A 58 0.63 4.04 9.93
N ASP A 59 0.23 3.37 11.02
CA ASP A 59 0.82 3.59 12.34
C ASP A 59 2.34 3.34 12.34
N LYS A 60 2.78 2.24 11.72
CA LYS A 60 4.19 1.92 11.54
C LYS A 60 4.92 3.00 10.74
N PHE A 61 4.39 3.41 9.59
CA PHE A 61 5.00 4.41 8.73
C PHE A 61 5.14 5.77 9.45
N LEU A 62 4.06 6.26 10.06
CA LEU A 62 4.05 7.54 10.76
C LEU A 62 5.00 7.53 11.96
N SER A 63 5.01 6.44 12.73
CA SER A 63 5.91 6.26 13.88
C SER A 63 7.40 6.27 13.49
N GLN A 64 7.73 5.90 12.25
CA GLN A 64 9.10 5.93 11.74
C GLN A 64 9.52 7.30 11.21
N HIS A 65 8.58 8.15 10.80
CA HIS A 65 8.87 9.38 10.04
C HIS A 65 8.49 10.70 10.71
N LEU A 66 7.58 10.68 11.68
CA LEU A 66 7.02 11.90 12.27
C LEU A 66 7.30 12.05 13.78
N LYS A 67 8.34 11.38 14.29
CA LYS A 67 8.80 11.58 15.68
C LYS A 67 9.47 12.93 15.87
#